data_AF-F4WBD0-F1
#
_entry.id   AF-F4WBD0-F1
#
_cell.length_a   1.000
_cell.length_b   1.000
_cell.length_c   1.000
_cell.angle_alpha   90.00
_cell.angle_beta   90.00
_cell.angle_gamma   90.00
#
_symmetry.space_group_name_H-M   'P 1'
#
loop_
_entity.id
_entity.type
_entity.pdbx_description
1 polymer ?
#
loop_
_entity_poly.entity_id
_entity_poly.type
_entity_poly.pdbx_seq_one_letter_code
_entity_poly.pdbx_strand_id
1 'polypeptide(L)'
;MKYNTNQEEKNFVNTIQEGLQCCGIDKPQDFPNLLHGIPIPGTCCGKIESDTCDPIESYRTGCVEALEDFFNSALTVLGGVALGIAATEVRN
;
A
#
# COMPACT_ATOMS: atom_id res chain seq x y z
N MET A 1 4.72 10.33 9.17
CA MET A 1 5.07 8.90 9.23
C MET A 1 6.30 8.73 10.10
N LYS A 2 6.16 8.07 11.24
CA LYS A 2 7.23 7.72 12.19
C LYS A 2 7.67 6.26 12.01
N TYR A 3 8.09 5.91 10.80
CA TYR A 3 8.32 4.52 10.40
C TYR A 3 9.35 3.78 11.29
N ASN A 4 10.43 4.43 11.71
CA ASN A 4 11.48 3.79 12.52
C ASN A 4 11.28 3.91 14.04
N THR A 5 10.36 4.78 14.47
CA THR A 5 10.22 5.14 15.89
C THR A 5 8.89 4.71 16.49
N ASN A 6 7.94 4.27 15.65
CA ASN A 6 6.65 3.74 16.08
C ASN A 6 6.42 2.38 15.43
N GLN A 7 6.36 1.33 16.24
CA GLN A 7 6.17 -0.05 15.76
C GLN A 7 4.80 -0.26 15.10
N GLU A 8 3.75 0.41 15.59
CA GLU A 8 2.41 0.28 15.03
C GLU A 8 2.34 0.90 13.63
N GLU A 9 2.88 2.11 13.46
CA GLU A 9 2.97 2.75 12.14
C GLU A 9 3.85 1.93 11.18
N LYS A 10 4.95 1.35 11.68
CA LYS A 10 5.82 0.47 10.90
C LYS A 10 5.05 -0.75 10.38
N ASN A 11 4.38 -1.48 11.28
CA ASN A 11 3.62 -2.68 10.94
C ASN A 11 2.49 -2.38 9.94
N PHE A 12 1.80 -1.26 10.12
CA PHE A 12 0.75 -0.81 9.22
C PHE A 12 1.30 -0.57 7.80
N VAL A 13 2.41 0.16 7.69
CA VAL A 13 3.06 0.45 6.41
C VAL A 13 3.55 -0.85 5.75
N ASN A 14 4.19 -1.74 6.51
CA ASN A 14 4.67 -3.03 6.00
C ASN A 14 3.54 -3.90 5.45
N THR A 15 2.41 -3.94 6.16
CA THR A 15 1.22 -4.67 5.74
C THR A 15 0.69 -4.15 4.40
N ILE A 16 0.65 -2.82 4.22
CA ILE A 16 0.23 -2.20 2.96
C ILE A 16 1.21 -2.54 1.83
N GLN A 17 2.51 -2.46 2.10
CA GLN A 17 3.54 -2.75 1.10
C GLN A 17 3.48 -4.19 0.60
N GLU A 18 3.34 -5.16 1.51
CA GLU A 18 3.19 -6.57 1.16
C GLU A 18 1.87 -6.82 0.43
N GLY A 19 0.77 -6.28 0.94
CA GLY A 19 -0.57 -6.53 0.42
C GLY A 19 -0.84 -5.90 -0.95
N LEU A 20 -0.29 -4.71 -1.21
CA LEU A 20 -0.51 -3.97 -2.45
C LEU A 20 0.71 -3.95 -3.38
N GLN A 21 1.80 -4.62 -3.00
CA GLN A 21 3.05 -4.67 -3.76
C GLN A 21 3.53 -3.27 -4.19
N CYS A 22 3.59 -2.36 -3.21
CA CYS A 22 3.99 -0.97 -3.39
C CYS A 22 5.19 -0.64 -2.49
N CYS A 23 5.87 0.49 -2.74
CA CYS A 23 6.95 0.94 -1.87
C CYS A 23 7.09 2.46 -1.80
N GLY A 24 7.30 2.96 -0.57
CA GLY A 24 7.38 4.39 -0.28
C GLY A 24 6.02 5.08 -0.41
N ILE A 25 6.04 6.41 -0.37
CA ILE A 25 4.82 7.22 -0.55
C ILE A 25 4.50 7.23 -2.05
N ASP A 26 5.46 7.71 -2.84
CA ASP A 26 5.42 7.80 -4.29
C ASP A 26 6.42 6.84 -4.95
N LYS A 27 7.51 6.50 -4.26
CA LYS A 27 8.58 5.63 -4.79
C LYS A 27 9.48 5.05 -3.69
N PRO A 28 10.24 3.98 -3.97
CA PRO A 28 11.16 3.38 -3.00
C PRO A 28 12.18 4.34 -2.40
N GLN A 29 12.62 5.34 -3.18
CA GLN A 29 13.63 6.30 -2.72
C GLN A 29 13.11 7.24 -1.63
N ASP A 30 11.82 7.23 -1.30
CA ASP A 30 11.28 8.02 -0.19
C ASP A 30 11.86 7.58 1.16
N PHE A 31 12.18 6.29 1.33
CA PHE A 31 12.85 5.79 2.55
C PHE A 31 14.20 6.49 2.79
N PRO A 32 15.17 6.43 1.85
CA PRO A 32 16.43 7.11 2.04
C PRO A 32 16.33 8.63 1.97
N ASN A 33 15.46 9.18 1.10
CA ASN A 33 15.43 10.62 0.82
C ASN A 33 14.61 11.42 1.84
N LEU A 34 13.48 10.90 2.30
CA LEU A 34 12.54 11.63 3.16
C LEU A 34 12.62 11.21 4.62
N LEU A 35 13.09 9.99 4.91
CA LEU A 35 13.14 9.43 6.26
C LEU A 35 14.56 9.36 6.83
N HIS A 36 15.45 10.28 6.45
CA HIS A 36 16.82 10.40 6.97
C HIS A 36 17.70 9.17 6.73
N GLY A 37 17.70 8.63 5.50
CA GLY A 37 18.62 7.55 5.11
C GLY A 37 18.19 6.17 5.61
N ILE A 38 16.92 5.96 5.94
CA ILE A 38 16.40 4.63 6.28
C ILE A 38 16.55 3.71 5.06
N PRO A 39 17.06 2.48 5.22
CA PRO A 39 17.11 1.52 4.14
C PRO A 39 15.71 1.11 3.70
N ILE A 40 15.55 0.77 2.42
CA ILE A 40 14.28 0.30 1.89
C ILE A 40 13.91 -1.03 2.59
N PRO A 41 12.72 -1.17 3.18
CA PRO A 41 12.32 -2.37 3.92
C PRO A 41 12.18 -3.61 3.02
N GLY A 42 12.45 -4.81 3.55
CA GLY A 42 12.29 -6.08 2.85
C GLY A 42 10.89 -6.32 2.26
N THR A 43 9.85 -5.83 2.94
CA THR A 43 8.45 -5.87 2.53
C THR A 43 8.20 -5.16 1.19
N CYS A 44 9.04 -4.19 0.81
CA CYS A 44 9.02 -3.55 -0.50
C CYS A 44 9.52 -4.43 -1.66
N CYS A 45 10.03 -5.64 -1.41
CA CYS A 45 10.49 -6.57 -2.45
C CYS A 45 10.12 -8.03 -2.14
N GLY A 46 9.10 -8.25 -1.31
CA GLY A 46 8.62 -9.59 -0.96
C GLY A 46 9.56 -10.41 -0.08
N LYS A 47 10.51 -9.74 0.59
CA LYS A 47 11.37 -10.34 1.63
C LYS A 47 10.74 -10.12 3.01
N ILE A 48 11.25 -10.80 4.02
CA ILE A 48 10.81 -10.63 5.40
C ILE A 48 11.11 -9.21 5.92
N GLU A 49 10.33 -8.72 6.88
CA GLU A 49 10.46 -7.35 7.42
C GLU A 49 11.87 -6.99 7.93
N SER A 50 12.60 -7.98 8.48
CA SER A 50 13.95 -7.76 9.00
C SER A 50 15.01 -7.54 7.92
N ASP A 51 14.69 -7.86 6.66
CA ASP A 51 15.59 -7.66 5.52
C ASP A 51 15.43 -6.25 4.93
N THR A 52 16.30 -5.94 3.96
CA THR A 52 16.25 -4.72 3.17
C THR A 52 16.23 -5.03 1.68
N CYS A 53 15.83 -4.04 0.89
CA CYS A 53 15.79 -4.11 -0.57
C CYS A 53 16.75 -3.11 -1.20
N ASP A 54 17.28 -3.47 -2.37
CA ASP A 54 17.88 -2.50 -3.27
C ASP A 54 16.78 -1.73 -4.03
N PRO A 55 17.01 -0.45 -4.39
CA PRO A 55 16.04 0.34 -5.15
C PRO A 55 15.62 -0.26 -6.50
N ILE A 56 16.44 -1.16 -7.06
CA ILE A 56 16.16 -1.87 -8.32
C ILE A 56 15.22 -3.06 -8.11
N GLU A 57 15.31 -3.74 -6.97
CA GLU A 57 14.50 -4.92 -6.63
C GLU A 57 13.16 -4.54 -6.00
N SER A 58 13.06 -3.32 -5.44
CA SER A 58 11.85 -2.83 -4.82
C SER A 58 10.72 -2.58 -5.82
N TYR A 59 9.48 -2.76 -5.36
CA TYR A 59 8.28 -2.38 -6.08
C TYR A 59 8.33 -0.92 -6.49
N ARG A 60 8.08 -0.64 -7.78
CA ARG A 60 8.24 0.71 -8.34
C ARG A 60 7.05 1.63 -8.05
N THR A 61 5.87 1.05 -7.86
CA THR A 61 4.63 1.78 -7.59
C THR A 61 4.65 2.34 -6.17
N GLY A 62 4.30 3.61 -6.01
CA GLY A 62 4.13 4.25 -4.71
C GLY A 62 2.88 3.75 -3.99
N CYS A 63 2.89 3.72 -2.66
CA CYS A 63 1.74 3.22 -1.91
C CYS A 63 0.52 4.15 -1.91
N VAL A 64 0.69 5.45 -2.21
CA VAL A 64 -0.46 6.34 -2.39
C VAL A 64 -1.25 5.93 -3.64
N GLU A 65 -0.58 5.77 -4.77
CA GLU A 65 -1.18 5.31 -6.04
C GLU A 65 -1.85 3.93 -5.87
N ALA A 66 -1.13 2.97 -5.27
CA ALA A 66 -1.66 1.62 -5.07
C ALA A 66 -2.90 1.59 -4.15
N LEU A 67 -2.94 2.44 -3.11
CA LEU A 67 -4.11 2.57 -2.23
C LEU A 67 -5.30 3.20 -2.94
N GLU A 68 -5.07 4.25 -3.74
CA GLU A 68 -6.12 4.89 -4.53
C GLU A 68 -6.73 3.89 -5.53
N ASP A 69 -5.89 3.13 -6.25
CA ASP A 69 -6.33 2.11 -7.19
C ASP A 69 -7.11 0.98 -6.50
N PHE A 70 -6.66 0.55 -5.32
CA PHE A 70 -7.37 -0.42 -4.50
C PHE A 70 -8.76 0.08 -4.12
N PHE A 71 -8.87 1.31 -3.60
CA PHE A 71 -10.16 1.89 -3.21
C PHE A 71 -11.07 2.11 -4.43
N ASN A 72 -10.57 2.63 -5.54
CA ASN A 72 -11.34 2.84 -6.75
C ASN A 72 -11.91 1.52 -7.30
N SER A 73 -11.10 0.47 -7.29
CA SER A 73 -11.52 -0.87 -7.72
C SER A 73 -12.58 -1.44 -6.77
N ALA A 74 -12.35 -1.37 -5.46
CA ALA A 74 -13.29 -1.86 -4.45
C ALA A 74 -14.63 -1.11 -4.51
N LEU A 75 -14.60 0.22 -4.60
CA LEU A 75 -15.79 1.06 -4.68
C LEU A 75 -16.58 0.82 -5.97
N THR A 76 -15.89 0.56 -7.09
CA THR A 76 -16.57 0.23 -8.35
C THR A 76 -17.37 -1.07 -8.23
N VAL A 77 -16.77 -2.11 -7.63
CA VAL A 77 -17.45 -3.39 -7.41
C VAL A 77 -18.60 -3.24 -6.42
N LEU A 78 -18.36 -2.61 -5.26
CA LEU A 78 -19.37 -2.43 -4.22
C LEU A 78 -20.52 -1.53 -4.69
N GLY A 79 -20.22 -0.47 -5.45
CA GLY A 79 -21.23 0.40 -6.05
C GLY A 79 -22.13 -0.35 -7.02
N GLY A 80 -21.57 -1.21 -7.87
CA GLY A 80 -22.35 -2.07 -8.75
C GLY A 80 -23.29 -3.03 -7.99
N VAL A 81 -22.79 -3.65 -6.93
CA VAL A 81 -23.60 -4.54 -6.06
C VAL A 81 -24.73 -3.76 -5.38
N ALA A 82 -24.44 -2.59 -4.82
CA ALA A 82 -25.44 -1.75 -4.16
C ALA A 82 -26.57 -1.31 -5.10
N LEU A 83 -26.22 -0.90 -6.33
CA LEU A 83 -27.21 -0.56 -7.36
C LEU A 83 -28.06 -1.76 -7.77
N GLY A 84 -27.46 -2.95 -7.88
CA GLY A 84 -28.18 -4.19 -8.14
C GLY A 84 -29.21 -4.51 -7.06
N ILE A 85 -28.82 -4.44 -5.79
CA ILE A 85 -29.73 -4.64 -4.65
C ILE A 85 -30.87 -3.61 -4.68
N ALA A 86 -30.54 -2.32 -4.84
CA ALA A 86 -31.54 -1.26 -4.91
C ALA A 86 -32.56 -1.47 -6.04
N ALA A 87 -32.10 -1.92 -7.22
CA ALA A 87 -33.00 -2.21 -8.34
C ALA A 87 -33.96 -3.38 -8.07
N THR A 88 -33.52 -4.40 -7.31
CA THR A 88 -34.39 -5.52 -6.89
C THR A 88 -35.44 -5.08 -5.87
N GLU A 89 -35.09 -4.19 -4.94
CA GLU A 89 -35.99 -3.72 -3.89
C GLU A 89 -37.12 -2.83 -4.44
N VAL A 90 -36.86 -2.00 -5.46
CA VAL A 90 -37.87 -1.14 -6.11
C VAL A 90 -39.00 -1.93 -6.78
N ARG A 91 -38.80 -3.23 -7.07
CA ARG A 91 -39.78 -4.10 -7.73
C ARG A 91 -40.70 -4.82 -6.74
N ASN A 92 -40.49 -4.67 -5.43
CA ASN A 92 -41.28 -5.27 -4.35
C ASN A 92 -42.14 -4.20 -3.65
#